data_AF-A0A2E0Z367-F1
#
_entry.id   AF-A0A2E0Z367-F1
#
_cell.length_a   1.000
_cell.length_b   1.000
_cell.length_c   1.000
_cell.angle_alpha   90.00
_cell.angle_beta   90.00
_cell.angle_gamma   90.00
#
_symmetry.space_group_name_H-M   'P 1'
#
loop_
_entity.id
_entity.type
_entity.pdbx_description
1 polymer ?
#
loop_
_entity_poly.entity_id
_entity_poly.type
_entity_poly.pdbx_seq_one_letter_code
_entity_poly.pdbx_strand_id
1 'polypeptide(L)'
;MQRHLFIARNGYGKALATKPAHFALIYPDSFCISDWSEARSMFDFDLGDKVPVISLEVLVGNPLTGGENGEGNLHRLSRVAPEARILLVIREQQAMLRSIYKTLVNFGSPLSIQTLLDNDLTGTVPAFSLSYLYYDRIIAAYRHVFGEDSVLVLPMELLQENPDAFVQSINTFSGIDSERYPPHANPNVRENVNRSLLDLEVKRLYNRFIARTRLSPGGFYKPTMIGNSGNLHIPAPAAVHRAMERRFADKVAAMTAGHYEQSNAATRELTGLDLARWGYALPA
;
A
#
# COMPACT_ATOMS: atom_id res chain seq x y z
N MET A 1 -9.77 -4.88 -2.03
CA MET A 1 -10.51 -4.55 -0.79
C MET A 1 -11.53 -3.43 -1.01
N GLN A 2 -11.14 -2.19 -1.32
CA GLN A 2 -12.07 -1.04 -1.44
C GLN A 2 -13.33 -1.28 -2.29
N ARG A 3 -13.19 -1.89 -3.48
CA ARG A 3 -14.32 -2.08 -4.42
C ARG A 3 -15.26 -3.24 -4.08
N HIS A 4 -14.79 -4.20 -3.28
CA HIS A 4 -15.44 -5.51 -3.14
C HIS A 4 -15.77 -5.88 -1.69
N LEU A 5 -15.00 -5.36 -0.73
CA LEU A 5 -15.16 -5.60 0.70
C LEU A 5 -15.81 -4.40 1.40
N PHE A 6 -15.26 -3.19 1.22
CA PHE A 6 -15.74 -1.97 1.88
C PHE A 6 -16.88 -1.30 1.12
N ILE A 7 -18.02 -1.97 1.11
CA ILE A 7 -19.22 -1.59 0.36
C ILE A 7 -20.48 -1.81 1.21
N ALA A 8 -21.56 -1.09 0.86
CA ALA A 8 -22.77 -1.06 1.66
C ALA A 8 -23.42 -2.44 1.90
N ARG A 9 -23.32 -3.36 0.93
CA ARG A 9 -23.84 -4.74 1.07
C ARG A 9 -23.14 -5.54 2.16
N ASN A 10 -21.91 -5.17 2.52
CA ASN A 10 -21.12 -5.81 3.56
C ASN A 10 -21.14 -4.98 4.85
N GLY A 11 -22.06 -4.01 4.99
CA GLY A 11 -22.18 -3.16 6.18
C GLY A 11 -21.12 -2.06 6.32
N TYR A 12 -20.35 -1.77 5.27
CA TYR A 12 -19.38 -0.68 5.25
C TYR A 12 -19.87 0.48 4.38
N GLY A 13 -19.67 1.72 4.84
CA GLY A 13 -19.94 2.91 4.06
C GLY A 13 -18.64 3.64 3.73
N LYS A 14 -18.49 4.08 2.48
CA LYS A 14 -17.34 4.92 2.11
C LYS A 14 -17.53 6.31 2.72
N ALA A 15 -16.73 6.61 3.74
CA ALA A 15 -16.93 7.80 4.56
C ALA A 15 -16.48 9.08 3.85
N LEU A 16 -15.29 9.05 3.24
CA LEU A 16 -14.78 10.15 2.41
C LEU A 16 -14.37 9.66 1.02
N ALA A 17 -14.67 10.48 0.01
CA ALA A 17 -14.09 10.31 -1.32
C ALA A 17 -12.57 10.54 -1.26
N THR A 18 -11.83 9.89 -2.17
CA THR A 18 -10.36 9.88 -2.17
C THR A 18 -9.77 11.29 -2.22
N LYS A 19 -10.33 12.19 -3.03
CA LYS A 19 -9.82 13.56 -3.20
C LYS A 19 -10.02 14.40 -1.92
N PRO A 20 -11.23 14.50 -1.33
CA PRO A 20 -11.43 15.15 -0.02
C PRO A 20 -10.54 14.58 1.09
N ALA A 21 -10.43 13.25 1.20
CA ALA A 21 -9.59 12.61 2.21
C ALA A 21 -8.10 12.94 2.01
N HIS A 22 -7.64 13.06 0.76
CA HIS A 22 -6.29 13.53 0.45
C HIS A 22 -6.06 14.98 0.91
N PHE A 23 -7.02 15.88 0.72
CA PHE A 23 -6.88 17.27 1.19
C PHE A 23 -6.88 17.37 2.72
N ALA A 24 -7.74 16.61 3.39
CA ALA A 24 -7.85 16.63 4.84
C ALA A 24 -6.63 16.00 5.55
N LEU A 25 -6.08 14.90 5.02
CA LEU A 25 -5.05 14.11 5.70
C LEU A 25 -3.63 14.27 5.13
N ILE A 26 -3.50 14.38 3.80
CA ILE A 26 -2.22 14.23 3.11
C ILE A 26 -1.62 15.57 2.70
N TYR A 27 -2.46 16.45 2.15
CA TYR A 27 -2.07 17.74 1.58
C TYR A 27 -2.30 18.98 2.44
N PRO A 28 -2.70 18.95 3.73
CA PRO A 28 -2.78 20.21 4.44
C PRO A 28 -1.40 20.85 4.50
N ASP A 29 -1.30 22.10 4.09
CA ASP A 29 -0.06 22.86 4.12
C ASP A 29 0.45 22.86 5.56
N SER A 30 1.63 22.28 5.76
CA SER A 30 2.28 22.25 7.06
C SER A 30 2.37 23.67 7.61
N PHE A 31 2.01 23.85 8.89
CA PHE A 31 1.96 25.15 9.59
C PHE A 31 0.83 26.12 9.18
N CYS A 32 0.00 25.79 8.19
CA CYS A 32 -1.16 26.61 7.83
C CYS A 32 -2.44 26.22 8.58
N ILE A 33 -2.46 25.05 9.22
CA ILE A 33 -3.60 24.64 10.06
C ILE A 33 -3.40 25.19 11.48
N SER A 34 -4.21 26.18 11.83
CA SER A 34 -4.36 26.68 13.20
C SER A 34 -5.47 25.95 13.98
N ASP A 35 -6.44 25.36 13.29
CA ASP A 35 -7.56 24.61 13.88
C ASP A 35 -7.93 23.39 13.02
N TRP A 36 -8.17 22.26 13.67
CA TRP A 36 -8.57 21.00 13.04
C TRP A 36 -10.10 20.81 13.00
N SER A 37 -10.90 21.76 13.47
CA SER A 37 -12.36 21.66 13.53
C SER A 37 -13.03 21.37 12.18
N GLU A 38 -12.62 22.07 11.11
CA GLU A 38 -13.11 21.82 9.75
C GLU A 38 -12.72 20.42 9.26
N ALA A 39 -11.48 20.00 9.49
CA ALA A 39 -11.04 18.67 9.13
C ALA A 39 -11.74 17.59 9.96
N ARG A 40 -12.11 17.86 11.22
CA ARG A 40 -12.89 16.94 12.07
C ARG A 40 -14.35 16.83 11.64
N SER A 41 -14.98 17.93 11.22
CA SER A 41 -16.36 17.88 10.74
C SER A 41 -16.51 17.06 9.45
N MET A 42 -15.44 16.99 8.64
CA MET A 42 -15.38 16.05 7.50
C MET A 42 -15.39 14.58 7.90
N PHE A 43 -15.16 14.26 9.18
CA PHE A 43 -15.15 12.91 9.74
C PHE A 43 -16.42 12.60 10.57
N ASP A 44 -17.38 13.53 10.57
CA ASP A 44 -18.72 13.27 11.10
C ASP A 44 -19.56 12.62 9.99
N PHE A 45 -19.88 11.34 10.17
CA PHE A 45 -20.51 10.51 9.15
C PHE A 45 -21.85 9.97 9.64
N ASP A 46 -22.93 10.33 8.96
CA ASP A 46 -24.21 9.63 9.09
C ASP A 46 -24.32 8.55 8.01
N LEU A 47 -23.99 7.31 8.37
CA LEU A 47 -24.10 6.14 7.50
C LEU A 47 -25.12 5.11 8.04
N GLY A 48 -25.94 5.52 9.01
CA GLY A 48 -26.85 4.66 9.76
C GLY A 48 -26.10 3.55 10.50
N ASP A 49 -26.40 2.31 10.14
CA ASP A 49 -25.88 1.08 10.74
C ASP A 49 -24.53 0.61 10.17
N LYS A 50 -23.94 1.36 9.24
CA LYS A 50 -22.71 0.96 8.55
C LYS A 50 -21.48 1.53 9.23
N VAL A 51 -20.40 0.79 9.17
CA VAL A 51 -19.09 1.26 9.63
C VAL A 51 -18.49 2.22 8.59
N PRO A 52 -18.14 3.47 8.95
CA PRO A 52 -17.43 4.38 8.06
C PRO A 52 -16.02 3.85 7.75
N VAL A 53 -15.67 3.80 6.47
CA VAL A 53 -14.34 3.39 6.01
C VAL A 53 -13.69 4.50 5.20
N ILE A 54 -12.47 4.84 5.59
CA ILE A 54 -11.54 5.66 4.81
C ILE A 54 -10.38 4.78 4.42
N SER A 55 -10.04 4.77 3.13
CA SER A 55 -8.92 4.00 2.62
C SER A 55 -8.17 4.83 1.58
N LEU A 56 -6.94 5.20 1.89
CA LEU A 56 -6.02 5.88 0.98
C LEU A 56 -4.71 5.10 0.94
N GLU A 57 -4.16 4.93 -0.27
CA GLU A 57 -2.92 4.18 -0.48
C GLU A 57 -1.70 4.83 0.22
N VAL A 58 -1.79 6.13 0.52
CA VAL A 58 -0.69 6.95 1.03
C VAL A 58 -0.77 7.25 2.53
N LEU A 59 -1.67 6.61 3.29
CA LEU A 59 -1.78 6.86 4.74
C LEU A 59 -0.48 6.57 5.49
N VAL A 60 0.18 5.46 5.15
CA VAL A 60 1.52 5.10 5.68
C VAL A 60 2.67 5.83 4.98
N GLY A 61 2.34 6.80 4.13
CA GLY A 61 3.29 7.56 3.33
C GLY A 61 3.34 7.14 1.86
N ASN A 62 3.98 7.95 1.03
CA ASN A 62 4.13 7.65 -0.39
C ASN A 62 5.34 6.72 -0.62
N PRO A 63 5.15 5.52 -1.20
CA PRO A 63 6.27 4.62 -1.47
C PRO A 63 7.32 5.27 -2.38
N LEU A 64 6.95 6.16 -3.31
CA LEU A 64 7.91 6.85 -4.18
C LEU A 64 9.00 7.62 -3.42
N THR A 65 8.66 8.11 -2.23
CA THR A 65 9.52 8.95 -1.39
C THR A 65 9.95 8.20 -0.13
N GLY A 66 9.88 6.86 -0.14
CA GLY A 66 10.25 6.03 1.00
C GLY A 66 9.35 6.20 2.22
N GLY A 67 8.13 6.73 2.02
CA GLY A 67 7.17 6.99 3.09
C GLY A 67 7.46 8.24 3.93
N GLU A 68 8.27 9.19 3.45
CA GLU A 68 8.67 10.41 4.16
C GLU A 68 7.53 11.13 4.90
N ASN A 69 6.33 11.21 4.30
CA ASN A 69 5.18 11.88 4.90
C ASN A 69 4.34 11.01 5.83
N GLY A 70 4.71 9.75 6.07
CA GLY A 70 3.91 8.76 6.80
C GLY A 70 3.68 9.14 8.27
N GLU A 71 4.70 9.62 8.97
CA GLU A 71 4.59 10.08 10.36
C GLU A 71 3.69 11.32 10.48
N GLY A 72 3.86 12.28 9.56
CA GLY A 72 2.97 13.44 9.47
C GLY A 72 1.51 13.03 9.25
N ASN A 73 1.25 12.09 8.33
CA ASN A 73 -0.09 11.58 8.08
C ASN A 73 -0.68 10.87 9.29
N LEU A 74 0.11 10.06 10.01
CA LEU A 74 -0.27 9.40 11.26
C LEU A 74 -0.77 10.42 12.30
N HIS A 75 0.02 11.47 12.56
CA HIS A 75 -0.36 12.49 13.53
C HIS A 75 -1.57 13.30 13.10
N ARG A 76 -1.72 13.59 11.81
CA ARG A 76 -2.93 14.27 11.30
C ARG A 76 -4.16 13.39 11.47
N LEU A 77 -4.04 12.11 11.17
CA LEU A 77 -5.12 11.13 11.35
C LEU A 77 -5.57 11.07 12.82
N SER A 78 -4.62 11.03 13.77
CA SER A 78 -4.97 11.00 15.20
C SER A 78 -5.61 12.30 15.69
N ARG A 79 -5.34 13.43 15.03
CA ARG A 79 -6.00 14.71 15.34
C ARG A 79 -7.45 14.76 14.86
N VAL A 80 -7.76 14.18 13.70
CA VAL A 80 -9.11 14.25 13.09
C VAL A 80 -10.01 13.08 13.46
N ALA A 81 -9.43 11.90 13.72
CA ALA A 81 -10.16 10.68 14.03
C ALA A 81 -9.42 9.89 15.14
N PRO A 82 -9.36 10.41 16.38
CA PRO A 82 -8.60 9.78 17.48
C PRO A 82 -9.09 8.38 17.87
N GLU A 83 -10.37 8.08 17.62
CA GLU A 83 -10.99 6.78 17.92
C GLU A 83 -10.98 5.83 16.72
N ALA A 84 -10.24 6.17 15.66
CA ALA A 84 -10.18 5.34 14.46
C ALA A 84 -9.56 3.97 14.74
N ARG A 85 -10.22 2.93 14.22
CA ARG A 85 -9.65 1.59 14.10
C ARG A 85 -8.81 1.50 12.82
N ILE A 86 -7.57 1.07 12.96
CA ILE A 86 -6.57 1.05 11.90
C ILE A 86 -6.43 -0.38 11.37
N LEU A 87 -6.64 -0.54 10.06
CA LEU A 87 -6.31 -1.76 9.35
C LEU A 87 -5.01 -1.57 8.56
N LEU A 88 -3.96 -2.29 8.93
CA LEU A 88 -2.73 -2.39 8.16
C LEU A 88 -2.72 -3.72 7.41
N VAL A 89 -2.43 -3.67 6.11
CA VAL A 89 -2.27 -4.88 5.30
C VAL A 89 -0.84 -4.97 4.81
N ILE A 90 -0.13 -6.00 5.26
CA ILE A 90 1.26 -6.27 4.89
C ILE A 90 1.32 -7.33 3.78
N ARG A 91 2.48 -7.44 3.15
CA ARG A 91 2.75 -8.41 2.08
C ARG A 91 4.20 -8.82 2.15
N GLU A 92 4.54 -10.05 1.75
CA GLU A 92 5.93 -10.50 1.70
C GLU A 92 6.77 -9.47 0.91
N GLN A 93 7.94 -9.10 1.44
CA GLN A 93 8.68 -7.91 0.99
C GLN A 93 9.08 -7.96 -0.49
N GLN A 94 9.51 -9.10 -1.03
CA GLN A 94 9.86 -9.19 -2.45
C GLN A 94 8.60 -9.04 -3.33
N ALA A 95 7.50 -9.67 -2.94
CA ALA A 95 6.22 -9.53 -3.61
C ALA A 95 5.67 -8.09 -3.50
N MET A 96 5.91 -7.40 -2.39
CA MET A 96 5.59 -5.99 -2.19
C MET A 96 6.46 -5.09 -3.08
N LEU A 97 7.78 -5.32 -3.15
CA LEU A 97 8.70 -4.59 -4.02
C LEU A 97 8.33 -4.73 -5.50
N ARG A 98 7.96 -5.92 -5.94
CA ARG A 98 7.39 -6.14 -7.28
C ARG A 98 6.15 -5.29 -7.51
N SER A 99 5.24 -5.24 -6.52
CA SER A 99 4.00 -4.47 -6.61
C SER A 99 4.28 -2.97 -6.66
N ILE A 100 5.18 -2.47 -5.82
CA ILE A 100 5.65 -1.07 -5.83
C ILE A 100 6.26 -0.76 -7.19
N TYR A 101 7.23 -1.55 -7.67
CA TYR A 101 7.89 -1.36 -8.96
C TYR A 101 6.88 -1.23 -10.11
N LYS A 102 5.90 -2.15 -10.18
CA LYS A 102 4.79 -2.09 -11.14
C LYS A 102 4.03 -0.77 -11.05
N THR A 103 3.65 -0.34 -9.85
CA THR A 103 2.92 0.93 -9.64
C THR A 103 3.76 2.12 -10.09
N LEU A 104 5.05 2.18 -9.74
CA LEU A 104 5.93 3.28 -10.11
C LEU A 104 6.09 3.38 -11.63
N VAL A 105 6.35 2.26 -12.30
CA VAL A 105 6.45 2.19 -13.76
C VAL A 105 5.13 2.60 -14.41
N ASN A 106 3.98 2.21 -13.85
CA ASN A 106 2.68 2.66 -14.35
C ASN A 106 2.43 4.16 -14.16
N PHE A 107 3.00 4.76 -13.12
CA PHE A 107 2.98 6.20 -12.89
C PHE A 107 4.08 6.96 -13.64
N GLY A 108 4.78 6.30 -14.56
CA GLY A 108 5.73 6.94 -15.46
C GLY A 108 7.19 6.91 -14.96
N SER A 109 7.51 6.12 -13.93
CA SER A 109 8.90 5.96 -13.50
C SER A 109 9.72 5.28 -14.60
N PRO A 110 10.90 5.84 -14.97
CA PRO A 110 11.83 5.20 -15.89
C PRO A 110 12.90 4.36 -15.18
N LEU A 111 12.90 4.34 -13.84
CA LEU A 111 13.94 3.71 -13.03
C LEU A 111 13.86 2.19 -13.12
N SER A 112 15.01 1.53 -13.30
CA SER A 112 15.10 0.08 -13.16
C SER A 112 14.95 -0.32 -11.69
N ILE A 113 14.63 -1.58 -11.42
CA ILE A 113 14.56 -2.07 -10.02
C ILE A 113 15.90 -1.85 -9.29
N GLN A 114 17.04 -1.99 -9.97
CA GLN A 114 18.34 -1.71 -9.35
C GLN A 114 18.47 -0.26 -8.94
N THR A 115 18.22 0.65 -9.87
CA THR A 115 18.33 2.09 -9.63
C THR A 115 17.32 2.56 -8.58
N LEU A 116 16.17 1.90 -8.49
CA LEU A 116 15.17 2.20 -7.47
C LEU A 116 15.66 1.82 -6.06
N LEU A 117 16.35 0.69 -5.93
CA LEU A 117 16.84 0.16 -4.66
C LEU A 117 18.20 0.74 -4.24
N ASP A 118 19.09 1.00 -5.21
CA ASP A 118 20.42 1.61 -5.03
C ASP A 118 20.39 3.14 -5.22
N ASN A 119 19.27 3.81 -4.95
CA ASN A 119 19.13 5.23 -5.26
C ASN A 119 20.00 6.08 -4.32
N ASP A 120 21.14 6.57 -4.81
CA ASP A 120 22.12 7.38 -4.09
C ASP A 120 21.70 8.84 -3.89
N LEU A 121 20.57 9.26 -4.48
CA LEU A 121 20.01 10.59 -4.27
C LEU A 121 19.35 10.77 -2.90
N THR A 122 19.31 9.72 -2.08
CA THR A 122 18.86 9.79 -0.68
C THR A 122 19.57 10.91 0.06
N GLY A 123 18.80 11.78 0.71
CA GLY A 123 19.31 12.96 1.44
C GLY A 123 19.37 14.25 0.60
N THR A 124 19.31 14.16 -0.73
CA THR A 124 19.16 15.34 -1.61
C THR A 124 17.72 15.52 -2.06
N VAL A 125 17.06 14.41 -2.42
CA VAL A 125 15.63 14.38 -2.72
C VAL A 125 14.98 13.16 -2.06
N PRO A 126 13.69 13.24 -1.72
CA PRO A 126 12.97 12.08 -1.23
C PRO A 126 12.93 10.97 -2.30
N ALA A 127 13.40 9.78 -1.91
CA ALA A 127 13.53 8.61 -2.77
C ALA A 127 13.00 7.36 -2.05
N PHE A 128 12.72 6.30 -2.81
CA PHE A 128 12.39 5.01 -2.21
C PHE A 128 13.53 4.56 -1.28
N SER A 129 13.16 4.01 -0.13
CA SER A 129 14.08 3.43 0.84
C SER A 129 13.56 2.04 1.22
N LEU A 130 14.47 1.07 1.37
CA LEU A 130 14.14 -0.26 1.89
C LEU A 130 13.47 -0.18 3.28
N SER A 131 13.79 0.85 4.07
CA SER A 131 13.19 1.06 5.39
C SER A 131 11.68 1.27 5.36
N TYR A 132 11.12 1.63 4.21
CA TYR A 132 9.67 1.74 4.02
C TYR A 132 8.95 0.40 4.24
N LEU A 133 9.66 -0.73 4.08
CA LEU A 133 9.11 -2.07 4.28
C LEU A 133 9.47 -2.68 5.64
N TYR A 134 10.00 -1.88 6.58
CA TYR A 134 10.15 -2.27 7.97
C TYR A 134 8.81 -2.16 8.69
N TYR A 135 8.00 -3.20 8.55
CA TYR A 135 6.61 -3.21 9.00
C TYR A 135 6.48 -3.06 10.51
N ASP A 136 7.44 -3.59 11.28
CA ASP A 136 7.50 -3.46 12.74
C ASP A 136 7.43 -2.00 13.19
N ARG A 137 8.17 -1.11 12.50
CA ARG A 137 8.24 0.31 12.83
C ARG A 137 6.91 1.02 12.58
N ILE A 138 6.27 0.71 11.45
CA ILE A 138 4.96 1.29 11.10
C ILE A 138 3.90 0.80 12.09
N ILE A 139 3.86 -0.51 12.36
CA ILE A 139 2.90 -1.11 13.29
C ILE A 139 3.08 -0.53 14.69
N ALA A 140 4.30 -0.46 15.20
CA ALA A 140 4.61 0.12 16.50
C ALA A 140 4.19 1.58 16.59
N ALA A 141 4.45 2.39 15.57
CA ALA A 141 4.05 3.80 15.54
C ALA A 141 2.52 3.98 15.60
N TYR A 142 1.77 3.20 14.81
CA TYR A 142 0.31 3.27 14.83
C TYR A 142 -0.27 2.75 16.16
N ARG A 143 0.28 1.67 16.73
CA ARG A 143 -0.15 1.16 18.06
C ARG A 143 0.15 2.15 19.18
N HIS A 144 1.28 2.84 19.11
CA HIS A 144 1.63 3.86 20.09
C HIS A 144 0.61 5.01 20.11
N VAL A 145 0.09 5.40 18.93
CA VAL A 145 -0.83 6.54 18.78
C VAL A 145 -2.29 6.17 19.03
N PHE A 146 -2.76 5.01 18.53
CA PHE A 146 -4.18 4.61 18.60
C PHE A 146 -4.49 3.56 19.66
N GLY A 147 -3.46 2.96 20.26
CA GLY A 147 -3.59 1.80 21.14
C GLY A 147 -3.48 0.48 20.38
N GLU A 148 -3.07 -0.57 21.10
CA GLU A 148 -2.87 -1.91 20.53
C GLU A 148 -4.15 -2.52 19.95
N ASP A 149 -5.25 -2.45 20.71
CA ASP A 149 -6.56 -2.98 20.32
C ASP A 149 -7.22 -2.22 19.16
N SER A 150 -6.70 -1.05 18.81
CA SER A 150 -7.17 -0.22 17.71
C SER A 150 -6.39 -0.47 16.42
N VAL A 151 -5.45 -1.42 16.37
CA VAL A 151 -4.64 -1.71 15.18
C VAL A 151 -4.68 -3.20 14.83
N LEU A 152 -5.37 -3.53 13.74
CA LEU A 152 -5.36 -4.86 13.14
C LEU A 152 -4.34 -4.93 12.00
N VAL A 153 -3.49 -5.95 12.03
CA VAL A 153 -2.53 -6.24 10.95
C VAL A 153 -2.90 -7.56 10.29
N LEU A 154 -3.09 -7.56 8.98
CA LEU A 154 -3.36 -8.78 8.20
C LEU A 154 -2.39 -8.92 7.03
N PRO A 155 -1.92 -10.13 6.70
CA PRO A 155 -1.14 -10.36 5.50
C PRO A 155 -2.03 -10.52 4.27
N MET A 156 -1.58 -9.98 3.15
CA MET A 156 -2.24 -10.13 1.84
C MET A 156 -2.31 -11.60 1.41
N GLU A 157 -1.40 -12.44 1.91
CA GLU A 157 -1.36 -13.87 1.66
C GLU A 157 -2.56 -14.60 2.31
N LEU A 158 -3.01 -14.15 3.50
CA LEU A 158 -4.23 -14.68 4.12
C LEU A 158 -5.47 -14.43 3.25
N LEU A 159 -5.57 -13.25 2.62
CA LEU A 159 -6.66 -12.95 1.67
C LEU A 159 -6.63 -13.88 0.45
N GLN A 160 -5.47 -14.39 0.05
CA GLN A 160 -5.35 -15.30 -1.10
C GLN A 160 -5.65 -16.74 -0.72
N GLU A 161 -5.22 -17.17 0.47
CA GLU A 161 -5.34 -18.53 0.96
C GLU A 161 -6.72 -18.81 1.58
N ASN A 162 -7.20 -17.91 2.43
CA ASN A 162 -8.49 -18.01 3.11
C ASN A 162 -9.19 -16.64 3.16
N PRO A 163 -9.83 -16.22 2.05
CA PRO A 163 -10.51 -14.93 1.95
C PRO A 163 -11.57 -14.72 3.04
N ASP A 164 -12.28 -15.77 3.45
CA ASP A 164 -13.35 -15.68 4.45
C ASP A 164 -12.78 -15.39 5.84
N ALA A 165 -11.68 -16.05 6.23
CA ALA A 165 -10.99 -15.75 7.49
C ALA A 165 -10.44 -14.31 7.52
N PHE A 166 -9.94 -13.82 6.39
CA PHE A 166 -9.49 -12.43 6.25
C PHE A 166 -10.65 -11.45 6.48
N VAL A 167 -11.79 -11.66 5.82
CA VAL A 167 -12.99 -10.82 5.96
C VAL A 167 -13.56 -10.90 7.38
N GLN A 168 -13.62 -12.10 7.96
CA GLN A 168 -14.10 -12.31 9.32
C GLN A 168 -13.25 -11.52 10.33
N SER A 169 -11.92 -11.51 10.18
CA SER A 169 -11.02 -10.76 11.05
C SER A 169 -11.34 -9.25 11.02
N ILE A 170 -11.60 -8.71 9.83
CA ILE A 170 -11.98 -7.29 9.65
C ILE A 170 -13.37 -7.02 10.23
N ASN A 171 -14.33 -7.92 10.03
CA ASN A 171 -15.69 -7.79 10.57
C ASN A 171 -15.68 -7.77 12.11
N THR A 172 -14.99 -8.73 12.74
CA THR A 172 -14.83 -8.78 14.20
C THR A 172 -14.15 -7.53 14.73
N PHE A 173 -13.04 -7.10 14.10
CA PHE A 173 -12.31 -5.91 14.52
C PHE A 173 -13.11 -4.62 14.33
N SER A 174 -13.85 -4.49 13.23
CA SER A 174 -14.69 -3.32 12.98
C SER A 174 -15.98 -3.31 13.79
N GLY A 175 -16.30 -4.39 14.51
CA GLY A 175 -17.50 -4.50 15.33
C GLY A 175 -18.78 -4.57 14.50
N ILE A 176 -18.69 -5.07 13.28
CA ILE A 176 -19.84 -5.15 12.39
C ILE A 176 -20.82 -6.22 12.87
N ASP A 177 -22.11 -5.93 12.77
CA ASP A 177 -23.16 -6.90 13.03
C ASP A 177 -23.10 -7.99 11.94
N SER A 178 -22.48 -9.12 12.30
CA SER A 178 -22.26 -10.24 11.38
C SER A 178 -23.54 -11.05 11.14
N GLU A 179 -24.59 -10.90 11.97
CA GLU A 179 -25.90 -11.50 11.70
C GLU A 179 -26.57 -10.76 10.54
N ARG A 180 -26.49 -9.43 10.55
CA ARG A 180 -27.04 -8.58 9.49
C ARG A 180 -26.16 -8.52 8.25
N TYR A 181 -24.84 -8.55 8.43
CA TYR A 181 -23.84 -8.43 7.37
C TYR A 181 -22.85 -9.61 7.43
N PRO A 182 -23.26 -10.79 6.93
CA PRO A 182 -22.41 -11.97 6.98
C PRO A 182 -21.10 -11.73 6.19
N PRO A 183 -19.97 -12.26 6.67
CA PRO A 183 -18.70 -12.17 5.97
C PRO A 183 -18.84 -12.81 4.59
N HIS A 184 -18.55 -12.05 3.54
CA HIS A 184 -18.58 -12.58 2.19
C HIS A 184 -17.36 -12.11 1.41
N ALA A 185 -16.44 -13.03 1.16
CA ALA A 185 -15.43 -12.86 0.13
C ALA A 185 -15.95 -13.42 -1.19
N ASN A 186 -15.74 -12.70 -2.30
CA ASN A 186 -15.96 -13.25 -3.63
C ASN A 186 -14.61 -13.77 -4.18
N PRO A 187 -14.33 -15.08 -4.10
CA PRO A 187 -13.04 -15.64 -4.51
C PRO A 187 -12.82 -15.57 -6.03
N ASN A 188 -13.89 -15.37 -6.81
CA ASN A 188 -13.85 -15.40 -8.28
C ASN A 188 -13.45 -14.05 -8.90
N VAL A 189 -13.35 -12.99 -8.10
CA VAL A 189 -13.01 -11.66 -8.61
C VAL A 189 -11.56 -11.33 -8.26
N ARG A 190 -10.68 -11.43 -9.25
CA ARG A 190 -9.29 -10.95 -9.16
C ARG A 190 -9.18 -9.56 -9.80
N GLU A 191 -9.01 -8.56 -8.97
CA GLU A 191 -8.61 -7.21 -9.41
C GLU A 191 -7.08 -7.13 -9.51
N ASN A 192 -6.58 -6.28 -10.41
CA ASN A 192 -5.15 -6.01 -10.59
C ASN A 192 -4.30 -7.24 -10.98
N VAL A 193 -4.74 -8.01 -11.99
CA VAL A 193 -3.92 -9.06 -12.61
C VAL A 193 -2.52 -8.53 -12.88
N ASN A 194 -1.51 -9.23 -12.37
CA ASN A 194 -0.13 -8.79 -12.51
C ASN A 194 0.23 -8.73 -13.99
N ARG A 195 0.65 -7.54 -14.44
CA ARG A 195 1.28 -7.38 -15.75
C ARG A 195 2.57 -8.17 -15.78
N SER A 196 2.91 -8.67 -16.97
CA SER A 196 4.18 -9.35 -17.16
C SER A 196 5.33 -8.37 -16.91
N LEU A 197 6.45 -8.85 -16.36
CA LEU A 197 7.63 -8.00 -16.23
C LEU A 197 8.17 -7.52 -17.58
N LEU A 198 7.94 -8.27 -18.67
CA LEU A 198 8.30 -7.83 -20.01
C LEU A 198 7.58 -6.53 -20.39
N ASP A 199 6.25 -6.50 -20.20
CA ASP A 199 5.45 -5.32 -20.46
C ASP A 199 5.90 -4.13 -19.59
N LEU A 200 6.26 -4.40 -18.33
CA LEU A 200 6.75 -3.37 -17.41
C LEU A 200 8.12 -2.84 -17.81
N GLU A 201 9.05 -3.71 -18.22
CA GLU A 201 10.40 -3.28 -18.64
C GLU A 201 10.35 -2.44 -19.91
N VAL A 202 9.54 -2.82 -20.90
CA VAL A 202 9.37 -1.98 -22.09
C VAL A 202 8.65 -0.68 -21.74
N LYS A 203 7.66 -0.73 -20.83
CA LYS A 203 7.00 0.48 -20.34
C LYS A 203 7.96 1.46 -19.69
N ARG A 204 8.81 0.94 -18.82
CA ARG A 204 9.87 1.71 -18.17
C ARG A 204 10.78 2.40 -19.18
N LEU A 205 11.18 1.71 -20.25
CA LEU A 205 12.10 2.28 -21.25
C LEU A 205 11.47 3.46 -21.99
N TYR A 206 10.21 3.35 -22.42
CA TYR A 206 9.57 4.49 -23.11
C TYR A 206 9.20 5.61 -22.14
N ASN A 207 8.92 5.31 -20.85
CA ASN A 207 8.60 6.33 -19.84
C ASN A 207 9.71 7.39 -19.74
N ARG A 208 10.96 7.02 -20.02
CA ARG A 208 12.10 7.95 -20.08
C ARG A 208 11.87 9.13 -21.02
N PHE A 209 11.09 8.95 -22.07
CA PHE A 209 10.90 9.94 -23.13
C PHE A 209 9.51 10.58 -23.10
N ILE A 210 8.49 9.85 -22.65
CA ILE A 210 7.11 10.34 -22.73
C ILE A 210 6.56 10.82 -21.40
N ALA A 211 7.10 10.36 -20.26
CA ALA A 211 6.51 10.62 -18.96
C ALA A 211 6.98 11.93 -18.35
N ARG A 212 6.04 12.87 -18.20
CA ARG A 212 6.22 14.11 -17.45
C ARG A 212 5.99 13.87 -15.96
N THR A 213 7.01 13.38 -15.27
CA THR A 213 6.94 13.11 -13.83
C THR A 213 7.72 14.15 -13.04
N ARG A 214 7.61 14.15 -11.69
CA ARG A 214 8.48 14.98 -10.84
C ARG A 214 9.97 14.66 -11.05
N LEU A 215 10.28 13.41 -11.38
CA LEU A 215 11.65 12.93 -11.65
C LEU A 215 12.07 13.11 -13.12
N SER A 216 11.14 13.44 -14.01
CA SER A 216 11.39 13.62 -15.45
C SER A 216 10.45 14.70 -16.01
N PRO A 217 10.75 15.99 -15.78
CA PRO A 217 9.85 17.09 -16.16
C PRO A 217 9.76 17.32 -17.68
N GLY A 218 10.66 16.71 -18.46
CA GLY A 218 10.76 16.87 -19.92
C GLY A 218 9.84 15.98 -20.76
N GLY A 219 9.04 15.10 -20.15
CA GLY A 219 8.09 14.27 -20.90
C GLY A 219 6.87 15.05 -21.43
N PHE A 220 6.15 14.45 -22.37
CA PHE A 220 4.98 15.06 -23.02
C PHE A 220 3.66 14.79 -22.29
N TYR A 221 3.55 13.67 -21.57
CA TYR A 221 2.29 13.23 -20.95
C TYR A 221 2.36 13.24 -19.42
N LYS A 222 1.27 13.66 -18.77
CA LYS A 222 1.14 13.56 -17.31
C LYS A 222 0.98 12.09 -16.88
N PRO A 223 1.40 11.69 -15.66
CA PRO A 223 1.29 10.31 -15.17
C PRO A 223 -0.13 9.75 -15.27
N THR A 224 -1.13 10.58 -14.99
CA THR A 224 -2.56 10.22 -15.07
C THR A 224 -3.00 9.85 -16.48
N MET A 225 -2.33 10.36 -17.52
CA MET A 225 -2.59 10.04 -18.93
C MET A 225 -1.80 8.80 -19.41
N ILE A 226 -0.72 8.43 -18.71
CA ILE A 226 0.15 7.29 -19.05
C ILE A 226 -0.37 5.98 -18.45
N GLY A 227 -1.11 6.09 -17.33
CA GLY A 227 -1.67 4.95 -16.60
C GLY A 227 -2.45 3.99 -17.50
N ASN A 228 -3.65 4.39 -17.95
CA ASN A 228 -4.55 3.48 -18.67
C ASN A 228 -4.27 3.40 -20.18
N SER A 229 -3.80 4.48 -20.79
CA SER A 229 -3.63 4.62 -22.25
C SER A 229 -2.27 4.17 -22.78
N GLY A 230 -1.24 4.07 -21.93
CA GLY A 230 0.12 3.65 -22.33
C GLY A 230 0.37 2.14 -22.20
N ASN A 231 -0.64 1.36 -21.82
CA ASN A 231 -0.47 -0.02 -21.42
C ASN A 231 -0.19 -0.95 -22.62
N LEU A 232 1.08 -1.27 -22.85
CA LEU A 232 1.51 -2.24 -23.87
C LEU A 232 1.32 -3.68 -23.40
N HIS A 233 1.00 -4.58 -24.34
CA HIS A 233 1.09 -6.02 -24.15
C HIS A 233 2.00 -6.60 -25.23
N ILE A 234 3.08 -7.24 -24.80
CA ILE A 234 4.12 -7.78 -25.66
C ILE A 234 3.96 -9.29 -25.68
N PRO A 235 3.55 -9.88 -26.82
CA PRO A 235 3.44 -11.32 -26.92
C PRO A 235 4.84 -11.94 -26.81
N ALA A 236 5.03 -12.81 -25.83
CA ALA A 236 6.26 -13.57 -25.67
C ALA A 236 5.96 -14.99 -25.17
N PRO A 237 6.82 -15.98 -25.47
CA PRO A 237 6.67 -17.33 -24.93
C PRO A 237 6.66 -17.33 -23.40
N ALA A 238 5.87 -18.23 -22.80
CA ALA A 238 5.77 -18.34 -21.33
C ALA A 238 7.14 -18.57 -20.64
N ALA A 239 8.10 -19.19 -21.34
CA ALA A 239 9.47 -19.35 -20.86
C ALA A 239 10.20 -18.01 -20.68
N VAL A 240 10.01 -17.04 -21.60
CA VAL A 240 10.58 -15.70 -21.50
C VAL A 240 10.00 -14.96 -20.30
N HIS A 241 8.67 -15.01 -20.13
CA HIS A 241 8.02 -14.42 -18.97
C HIS A 241 8.59 -15.01 -17.66
N ARG A 242 8.63 -16.35 -17.52
CA ARG A 242 9.22 -17.01 -16.33
C ARG A 242 10.68 -16.64 -16.09
N ALA A 243 11.49 -16.52 -17.14
CA ALA A 243 12.90 -16.14 -17.00
C ALA A 243 13.04 -14.69 -16.49
N MET A 244 12.21 -13.77 -16.96
CA MET A 244 12.20 -12.39 -16.46
C MET A 244 11.71 -12.30 -15.01
N GLU A 245 10.66 -13.05 -14.67
CA GLU A 245 10.16 -13.22 -13.29
C GLU A 245 11.26 -13.67 -12.34
N ARG A 246 11.95 -14.75 -12.70
CA ARG A 246 13.04 -15.29 -11.90
C ARG A 246 14.19 -14.30 -11.78
N ARG A 247 14.65 -13.72 -12.88
CA ARG A 247 15.75 -12.73 -12.86
C ARG A 247 15.43 -11.52 -11.98
N PHE A 248 14.18 -11.04 -12.01
CA PHE A 248 13.75 -9.95 -11.14
C PHE A 248 13.76 -10.38 -9.67
N ALA A 249 13.19 -11.55 -9.36
CA ALA A 249 13.16 -12.09 -8.00
C ALA A 249 14.58 -12.31 -7.44
N ASP A 250 15.45 -12.97 -8.19
CA ASP A 250 16.85 -13.22 -7.81
C ASP A 250 17.59 -11.90 -7.52
N LYS A 251 17.34 -10.88 -8.36
CA LYS A 251 17.94 -9.55 -8.17
C LYS A 251 17.43 -8.85 -6.93
N VAL A 252 16.12 -8.83 -6.71
CA VAL A 252 15.53 -8.25 -5.51
C VAL A 252 16.04 -8.97 -4.26
N ALA A 253 16.00 -10.31 -4.25
CA ALA A 253 16.49 -11.12 -3.15
C ALA A 253 17.95 -10.80 -2.80
N ALA A 254 18.84 -10.69 -3.81
CA ALA A 254 20.23 -10.32 -3.59
C ALA A 254 20.39 -8.91 -3.00
N MET A 255 19.59 -7.95 -3.45
CA MET A 255 19.66 -6.55 -2.98
C MET A 255 19.00 -6.33 -1.62
N THR A 256 18.14 -7.25 -1.16
CA THR A 256 17.42 -7.14 0.11
C THR A 256 17.82 -8.18 1.15
N ALA A 257 18.85 -8.99 0.88
CA ALA A 257 19.34 -9.99 1.81
C ALA A 257 19.80 -9.33 3.11
N GLY A 258 19.36 -9.84 4.27
CA GLY A 258 19.75 -9.31 5.58
C GLY A 258 19.03 -8.04 6.02
N HIS A 259 18.13 -7.47 5.20
CA HIS A 259 17.43 -6.22 5.53
C HIS A 259 16.19 -6.40 6.39
N TYR A 260 15.44 -7.49 6.22
CA TYR A 260 14.07 -7.60 6.72
C TYR A 260 13.88 -8.61 7.85
N GLU A 261 14.87 -9.47 8.10
CA GLU A 261 14.81 -10.59 9.03
C GLU A 261 14.47 -10.12 10.45
N GLN A 262 15.17 -9.10 10.94
CA GLN A 262 14.91 -8.53 12.27
C GLN A 262 13.55 -7.85 12.35
N SER A 263 13.19 -7.04 11.32
CA SER A 263 11.88 -6.41 11.21
C SER A 263 10.75 -7.45 11.20
N ASN A 264 10.93 -8.57 10.50
CA ASN A 264 9.94 -9.63 10.42
C ASN A 264 9.80 -10.38 11.74
N ALA A 265 10.90 -10.63 12.46
CA ALA A 265 10.84 -11.20 13.81
C ALA A 265 10.03 -10.30 14.76
N ALA A 266 10.30 -8.99 14.75
CA ALA A 266 9.55 -8.01 15.55
C ALA A 266 8.08 -7.89 15.09
N THR A 267 7.81 -7.92 13.78
CA THR A 267 6.45 -7.92 13.23
C THR A 267 5.67 -9.15 13.70
N ARG A 268 6.30 -10.33 13.69
CA ARG A 268 5.72 -11.57 14.21
C ARG A 268 5.39 -11.45 15.69
N GLU A 269 6.29 -10.88 16.49
CA GLU A 269 6.06 -10.67 17.92
C GLU A 269 4.89 -9.71 18.17
N LEU A 270 4.85 -8.58 17.47
CA LEU A 270 3.77 -7.59 17.60
C LEU A 270 2.42 -8.18 17.19
N THR A 271 2.37 -8.99 16.14
CA THR A 271 1.09 -9.36 15.49
C THR A 271 0.64 -10.79 15.79
N GLY A 272 1.53 -11.65 16.28
CA GLY A 272 1.29 -13.09 16.41
C GLY A 272 1.18 -13.84 15.08
N LEU A 273 1.44 -13.18 13.94
CA LEU A 273 1.32 -13.78 12.61
C LEU A 273 2.44 -14.78 12.33
N ASP A 274 2.10 -15.93 11.75
CA ASP A 274 3.09 -16.89 11.23
C ASP A 274 3.64 -16.41 9.88
N LEU A 275 4.56 -15.45 9.92
CA LEU A 275 5.16 -14.88 8.72
C LEU A 275 6.00 -15.91 7.93
N ALA A 276 6.56 -16.92 8.59
CA ALA A 276 7.35 -17.97 7.94
C ALA A 276 6.52 -18.76 6.93
N ARG A 277 5.26 -19.08 7.30
CA ARG A 277 4.30 -19.76 6.42
C ARG A 277 4.10 -19.05 5.08
N TRP A 278 4.19 -17.73 5.06
CA TRP A 278 3.98 -16.91 3.88
C TRP A 278 5.28 -16.47 3.19
N GLY A 279 6.43 -17.03 3.59
CA GLY A 279 7.72 -16.84 2.91
C GLY A 279 8.47 -15.58 3.30
N TYR A 280 8.08 -14.90 4.38
CA TYR A 280 8.84 -13.78 4.92
C TYR A 280 10.15 -14.30 5.51
N ALA A 281 11.26 -13.60 5.23
CA ALA A 281 12.56 -13.95 5.79
C ALA A 281 12.58 -13.73 7.31
N LEU A 282 13.10 -14.70 8.05
CA LEU A 282 13.29 -14.62 9.51
C LEU A 282 14.77 -14.84 9.86
N PRO A 283 15.23 -14.39 11.04
CA PRO A 283 16.57 -14.68 11.51
C PRO A 283 16.77 -16.20 11.63
N ALA A 284 17.98 -16.65 11.31
CA ALA A 284 18.40 -18.05 11.47
C ALA A 284 18.40 -18.49 12.94
#